data_AF-A0A946FCD6-F1
#
_entry.id   AF-A0A946FCD6-F1
#
_cell.length_a   1.000
_cell.length_b   1.000
_cell.length_c   1.000
_cell.angle_alpha   90.00
_cell.angle_beta   90.00
_cell.angle_gamma   90.00
#
_symmetry.space_group_name_H-M   'P 1'
#
loop_
_entity.id
_entity.type
_entity.pdbx_description
1 polymer ?
#
loop_
_entity_poly.entity_id
_entity_poly.type
_entity_poly.pdbx_seq_one_letter_code
_entity_poly.pdbx_strand_id
1 'polypeptide(L)'
;MEIRSCRDAWLHMTDISAGHAVRNYVQWLDMQDYLVESDLFSAPILDAYSNWNLEKDITEEQKQYFSDLRGGGQGDYRAGMRAKIANVVDCLTLFPQSKRAVIAMCNESMPKHKVDDDAKCLREVYFHLDGDNKLNATVIFRSQAAMLFPKNIHFIGSMMSEVAERHPQRPSLGVVFYLAVILVSDRE
;
A
#
# COMPACT_ATOMS: atom_id res chain seq x y z
N MET A 1 14.30 2.56 -15.30
CA MET A 1 13.45 3.49 -14.53
C MET A 1 14.27 3.98 -13.36
N GLU A 2 14.15 5.26 -13.04
CA GLU A 2 14.79 5.86 -11.86
C GLU A 2 14.07 5.41 -10.59
N ILE A 3 14.83 5.12 -9.52
CA ILE A 3 14.27 4.88 -8.17
C ILE A 3 14.09 6.24 -7.51
N ARG A 4 12.90 6.49 -6.95
CA ARG A 4 12.57 7.74 -6.23
C ARG A 4 12.29 7.46 -4.77
N SER A 5 12.55 8.45 -3.92
CA SER A 5 11.98 8.45 -2.57
C SER A 5 10.44 8.50 -2.67
N CYS A 6 9.75 8.02 -1.63
CA CYS A 6 8.29 8.11 -1.59
C CYS A 6 7.81 9.57 -1.67
N ARG A 7 8.54 10.52 -1.05
CA ARG A 7 8.23 11.95 -1.11
C ARG A 7 8.37 12.52 -2.53
N ASP A 8 9.46 12.21 -3.23
CA ASP A 8 9.66 12.72 -4.60
C ASP A 8 8.66 12.12 -5.58
N ALA A 9 8.28 10.84 -5.37
CA ALA A 9 7.23 10.21 -6.15
C ALA A 9 5.87 10.89 -5.92
N TRP A 10 5.54 11.26 -4.69
CA TRP A 10 4.32 12.01 -4.39
C TRP A 10 4.26 13.37 -5.09
N LEU A 11 5.36 14.14 -5.01
CA LEU A 11 5.47 15.43 -5.70
C LEU A 11 5.34 15.27 -7.20
N HIS A 12 6.01 14.27 -7.78
CA HIS A 12 5.91 13.96 -9.19
C HIS A 12 4.49 13.55 -9.60
N MET A 13 3.83 12.66 -8.87
CA MET A 13 2.44 12.28 -9.12
C MET A 13 1.51 13.49 -9.09
N THR A 14 1.72 14.40 -8.14
CA THR A 14 0.91 15.62 -7.99
C THR A 14 1.07 16.55 -9.20
N ASP A 15 2.30 16.74 -9.67
CA ASP A 15 2.60 17.58 -10.83
C ASP A 15 2.03 17.00 -12.13
N ILE A 16 2.31 15.73 -12.45
CA ILE A 16 1.92 15.16 -13.74
C ILE A 16 0.42 14.90 -13.87
N SER A 17 -0.29 14.78 -12.76
CA SER A 17 -1.74 14.59 -12.75
C SER A 17 -2.50 15.91 -12.57
N ALA A 18 -1.80 17.04 -12.53
CA ALA A 18 -2.42 18.35 -12.46
C ALA A 18 -3.30 18.58 -13.71
N GLY A 19 -4.61 18.56 -13.50
CA GLY A 19 -5.62 18.87 -14.53
C GLY A 19 -5.92 17.76 -15.55
N HIS A 20 -5.33 16.57 -15.43
CA HIS A 20 -5.68 15.44 -16.31
C HIS A 20 -5.31 14.08 -15.71
N ALA A 21 -5.96 13.02 -16.22
CA ALA A 21 -5.64 11.66 -15.84
C ALA A 21 -4.43 11.11 -16.61
N VAL A 22 -3.49 10.50 -15.91
CA VAL A 22 -2.35 9.77 -16.48
C VAL A 22 -2.67 8.28 -16.52
N ARG A 23 -2.40 7.62 -17.66
CA ARG A 23 -2.63 6.18 -17.83
C ARG A 23 -1.34 5.40 -17.62
N ASN A 24 -1.45 4.27 -16.92
CA ASN A 24 -0.35 3.33 -16.69
C ASN A 24 0.88 4.00 -16.06
N TYR A 25 0.68 4.77 -15.01
CA TYR A 25 1.77 5.36 -14.24
C TYR A 25 2.59 4.24 -13.58
N VAL A 26 3.91 4.31 -13.75
CA VAL A 26 4.87 3.38 -13.16
C VAL A 26 5.99 4.12 -12.45
N GLN A 27 6.41 3.63 -11.29
CA GLN A 27 7.53 4.19 -10.54
C GLN A 27 8.19 3.14 -9.66
N TRP A 28 9.52 3.18 -9.54
CA TRP A 28 10.25 2.40 -8.54
C TRP A 28 10.42 3.28 -7.28
N LEU A 29 9.99 2.79 -6.12
CA LEU A 29 9.97 3.53 -4.87
C LEU A 29 10.93 2.92 -3.87
N ASP A 30 11.87 3.70 -3.34
CA ASP A 30 12.65 3.30 -2.18
C ASP A 30 11.77 3.31 -0.93
N MET A 31 11.65 2.16 -0.27
CA MET A 31 10.79 1.96 0.90
C MET A 31 11.53 2.06 2.23
N GLN A 32 12.81 2.44 2.26
CA GLN A 32 13.53 2.70 3.51
C GLN A 32 12.89 3.81 4.35
N ASP A 33 12.31 4.81 3.68
CA ASP A 33 11.46 5.83 4.30
C ASP A 33 10.20 6.01 3.44
N TYR A 34 9.10 5.43 3.93
CA TYR A 34 7.79 5.52 3.30
C TYR A 34 6.87 6.54 3.96
N LEU A 35 7.34 7.27 4.98
CA LEU A 35 6.55 8.29 5.63
C LEU A 35 6.51 9.54 4.74
N VAL A 36 5.32 9.83 4.22
CA VAL A 36 5.05 11.06 3.48
C VAL A 36 3.93 11.77 4.19
N GLU A 37 4.22 12.91 4.80
CA GLU A 37 3.19 13.73 5.45
C GLU A 37 2.61 14.78 4.51
N SER A 38 1.34 15.10 4.73
CA SER A 38 0.60 16.16 4.04
C SER A 38 -0.43 16.77 4.98
N ASP A 39 -1.05 17.88 4.59
CA ASP A 39 -2.11 18.51 5.38
C ASP A 39 -3.28 17.54 5.68
N LEU A 40 -3.55 16.61 4.77
CA LEU A 40 -4.60 15.60 4.96
C LEU A 40 -4.14 14.41 5.82
N PHE A 41 -2.84 14.12 5.84
CA PHE A 41 -2.25 12.92 6.44
C PHE A 41 -0.96 13.23 7.21
N SER A 42 -1.08 13.48 8.51
CA SER A 42 0.05 13.49 9.44
C SER A 42 0.43 12.08 9.87
N ALA A 43 1.64 11.89 10.43
CA ALA A 43 2.12 10.59 10.90
C ALA A 43 1.13 9.85 11.84
N PRO A 44 0.51 10.50 12.86
CA PRO A 44 -0.46 9.80 13.72
C PRO A 44 -1.70 9.28 12.97
N ILE A 45 -2.14 9.99 11.93
CA ILE A 45 -3.27 9.58 11.08
C ILE A 45 -2.87 8.40 10.21
N LEU A 46 -1.66 8.45 9.63
CA LEU A 46 -1.12 7.38 8.79
C LEU A 46 -0.92 6.08 9.59
N ASP A 47 -0.39 6.19 10.81
CA ASP A 47 -0.24 5.07 11.74
C ASP A 47 -1.58 4.47 12.12
N ALA A 48 -2.55 5.29 12.54
CA ALA A 48 -3.89 4.82 12.88
C ALA A 48 -4.55 4.10 11.70
N TYR A 49 -4.49 4.70 10.51
CA TYR A 49 -5.04 4.10 9.28
C TYR A 49 -4.38 2.76 8.95
N SER A 50 -3.05 2.70 9.00
CA SER A 50 -2.31 1.51 8.61
C SER A 50 -2.51 0.38 9.63
N ASN A 51 -2.43 0.70 10.93
CA ASN A 51 -2.70 -0.27 12.00
C ASN A 51 -4.11 -0.84 11.92
N TRP A 52 -5.12 0.01 11.71
CA TRP A 52 -6.50 -0.44 11.52
C TRP A 52 -6.63 -1.45 10.38
N ASN A 53 -6.05 -1.13 9.22
CA ASN A 53 -6.12 -1.98 8.03
C ASN A 53 -5.24 -3.23 8.12
N LEU A 54 -4.24 -3.24 9.01
CA LEU A 54 -3.44 -4.41 9.33
C LEU A 54 -4.06 -5.29 10.43
N GLU A 55 -5.31 -5.01 10.83
CA GLU A 55 -6.00 -5.68 11.95
C GLU A 55 -5.21 -5.58 13.26
N LYS A 56 -4.51 -4.46 13.49
CA LYS A 56 -3.90 -4.11 14.77
C LYS A 56 -4.87 -3.28 15.60
N ASP A 57 -4.69 -3.33 16.91
CA ASP A 57 -5.50 -2.53 17.83
C ASP A 57 -5.16 -1.05 17.66
N ILE A 58 -6.21 -0.20 17.65
CA ILE A 58 -6.09 1.26 17.65
C ILE A 58 -6.86 1.83 18.84
N THR A 59 -6.39 2.95 19.37
CA THR A 59 -7.02 3.64 20.50
C THR A 59 -8.31 4.36 20.09
N GLU A 60 -9.15 4.73 21.08
CA GLU A 60 -10.33 5.57 20.81
C GLU A 60 -9.97 6.94 20.22
N GLU A 61 -8.82 7.50 20.61
CA GLU A 61 -8.30 8.74 20.03
C GLU A 61 -7.96 8.55 18.54
N GLN A 62 -7.28 7.45 18.20
CA GLN A 62 -6.94 7.12 16.82
C GLN A 62 -8.19 6.90 15.94
N LYS A 63 -9.28 6.38 16.51
CA LYS A 63 -10.57 6.25 15.80
C LYS A 63 -11.14 7.60 15.36
N GLN A 64 -10.81 8.70 16.05
CA GLN A 64 -11.27 10.04 15.67
C GLN A 64 -10.61 10.57 14.38
N TYR A 65 -9.52 9.96 13.92
CA TYR A 65 -8.86 10.35 12.67
C TYR A 65 -9.60 9.90 11.41
N PHE A 66 -10.57 8.98 11.53
CA PHE A 66 -11.26 8.39 10.39
C PHE A 66 -12.35 9.32 9.85
N SER A 67 -12.40 9.42 8.53
CA SER A 67 -13.42 10.11 7.74
C SER A 67 -13.57 9.40 6.39
N ASP A 68 -14.54 9.77 5.57
CA ASP A 68 -14.73 9.17 4.23
C ASP A 68 -13.47 9.28 3.34
N LEU A 69 -12.69 10.36 3.51
CA LEU A 69 -11.43 10.57 2.80
C LEU A 69 -10.27 9.75 3.39
N ARG A 70 -10.21 9.64 4.72
CA ARG A 70 -9.09 9.01 5.44
C ARG A 70 -9.25 7.51 5.66
N GLY A 71 -10.48 6.98 5.62
CA GLY A 71 -10.76 5.57 5.88
C GLY A 71 -12.18 5.12 5.56
N GLY A 72 -12.88 5.80 4.64
CA GLY A 72 -14.18 5.34 4.11
C GLY A 72 -14.07 4.01 3.35
N GLY A 73 -15.20 3.48 2.84
CA GLY A 73 -15.30 2.12 2.29
C GLY A 73 -14.13 1.68 1.40
N GLN A 74 -13.79 2.44 0.35
CA GLN A 74 -12.67 2.08 -0.54
C GLN A 74 -11.28 2.04 0.13
N GLY A 75 -11.16 2.60 1.33
CA GLY A 75 -9.97 2.63 2.15
C GLY A 75 -9.93 1.60 3.28
N ASP A 76 -10.99 0.80 3.51
CA ASP A 76 -10.99 -0.29 4.49
C ASP A 76 -10.52 -1.61 3.84
N TYR A 77 -9.27 -2.00 4.11
CA TYR A 77 -8.62 -3.24 3.66
C TYR A 77 -8.55 -4.30 4.76
N ARG A 78 -9.14 -4.05 5.93
CA ARG A 78 -8.90 -4.80 7.16
C ARG A 78 -9.21 -6.29 7.03
N ALA A 79 -10.31 -6.62 6.36
CA ALA A 79 -10.87 -7.98 6.34
C ALA A 79 -9.86 -9.08 5.98
N GLY A 80 -9.42 -9.83 6.99
CA GLY A 80 -8.54 -10.99 6.87
C GLY A 80 -7.06 -10.63 6.65
N MET A 81 -6.67 -9.37 6.84
CA MET A 81 -5.31 -8.91 6.53
C MET A 81 -4.24 -9.68 7.33
N ARG A 82 -4.48 -9.97 8.61
CA ARG A 82 -3.52 -10.72 9.45
C ARG A 82 -3.23 -12.11 8.90
N ALA A 83 -4.26 -12.80 8.41
CA ALA A 83 -4.14 -14.12 7.80
C ALA A 83 -3.42 -14.06 6.44
N LYS A 84 -3.72 -13.04 5.62
CA LYS A 84 -3.03 -12.81 4.33
C LYS A 84 -1.52 -12.59 4.52
N ILE A 85 -1.15 -11.77 5.50
CA ILE A 85 0.26 -11.53 5.86
C ILE A 85 0.93 -12.81 6.35
N ALA A 86 0.25 -13.59 7.21
CA ALA A 86 0.78 -14.87 7.69
C ALA A 86 1.09 -15.83 6.52
N ASN A 87 0.20 -15.91 5.53
CA ASN A 87 0.40 -16.73 4.34
C ASN A 87 1.57 -16.26 3.47
N VAL A 88 1.78 -14.95 3.34
CA VAL A 88 2.97 -14.40 2.65
C VAL A 88 4.26 -14.76 3.39
N VAL A 89 4.29 -14.57 4.71
CA VAL A 89 5.47 -14.90 5.54
C VAL A 89 5.81 -16.38 5.42
N ASP A 90 4.81 -17.26 5.52
CA ASP A 90 4.99 -18.70 5.35
C ASP A 90 5.54 -19.05 3.95
N CYS A 91 4.94 -18.48 2.91
CA CYS A 91 5.39 -18.67 1.53
C CYS A 91 6.85 -18.24 1.31
N LEU A 92 7.24 -17.07 1.82
CA LEU A 92 8.62 -16.57 1.67
C LEU A 92 9.62 -17.36 2.52
N THR A 93 9.19 -17.86 3.68
CA THR A 93 10.03 -18.69 4.54
C THR A 93 10.32 -20.05 3.91
N LEU A 94 9.29 -20.73 3.40
CA LEU A 94 9.40 -22.06 2.82
C LEU A 94 9.93 -22.03 1.39
N PHE A 95 9.60 -20.97 0.64
CA PHE A 95 9.93 -20.81 -0.77
C PHE A 95 10.41 -19.38 -1.07
N PRO A 96 11.65 -19.01 -0.70
CA PRO A 96 12.16 -17.64 -0.83
C PRO A 96 12.15 -17.06 -2.26
N GLN A 97 12.16 -17.94 -3.27
CA GLN A 97 12.10 -17.58 -4.70
C GLN A 97 10.68 -17.69 -5.29
N SER A 98 9.67 -17.82 -4.43
CA SER A 98 8.28 -18.02 -4.85
C SER A 98 7.73 -16.77 -5.53
N LYS A 99 7.06 -16.98 -6.66
CA LYS A 99 6.26 -15.97 -7.36
C LYS A 99 4.82 -15.88 -6.84
N ARG A 100 4.52 -16.55 -5.73
CA ARG A 100 3.16 -16.72 -5.17
C ARG A 100 2.94 -16.02 -3.83
N ALA A 101 3.95 -15.32 -3.32
CA ALA A 101 3.81 -14.50 -2.13
C ALA A 101 3.02 -13.22 -2.48
N VAL A 102 1.69 -13.32 -2.48
CA VAL A 102 0.77 -12.25 -2.93
C VAL A 102 -0.35 -12.01 -1.93
N ILE A 103 -0.71 -10.74 -1.75
CA ILE A 103 -1.92 -10.30 -1.06
C ILE A 103 -2.85 -9.69 -2.10
N ALA A 104 -3.97 -10.37 -2.38
CA ALA A 104 -5.09 -9.79 -3.11
C ALA A 104 -6.02 -9.06 -2.13
N MET A 105 -6.38 -7.82 -2.45
CA MET A 105 -7.17 -6.97 -1.55
C MET A 105 -8.66 -7.33 -1.58
N CYS A 106 -9.21 -7.60 -2.76
CA CYS A 106 -10.61 -8.00 -2.91
C CYS A 106 -10.76 -9.49 -2.58
N ASN A 107 -11.59 -9.81 -1.59
CA ASN A 107 -11.91 -11.19 -1.23
C ASN A 107 -13.05 -11.77 -2.07
N GLU A 108 -13.83 -10.90 -2.74
CA GLU A 108 -14.97 -11.31 -3.56
C GLU A 108 -14.53 -11.73 -4.96
N SER A 109 -14.99 -12.92 -5.38
CA SER A 109 -14.71 -13.47 -6.70
C SER A 109 -15.41 -12.71 -7.84
N MET A 110 -16.49 -12.00 -7.51
CA MET A 110 -17.31 -11.22 -8.45
C MET A 110 -17.56 -9.81 -7.88
N PRO A 111 -16.52 -8.95 -7.82
CA PRO A 111 -16.62 -7.64 -7.19
C PRO A 111 -17.63 -6.75 -7.92
N LYS A 112 -18.56 -6.14 -7.19
CA LYS A 112 -19.55 -5.21 -7.74
C LYS A 112 -18.99 -3.80 -7.83
N HIS A 113 -18.93 -3.23 -9.03
CA HIS A 113 -18.35 -1.88 -9.25
C HIS A 113 -19.04 -0.73 -8.50
N LYS A 114 -20.29 -0.92 -8.04
CA LYS A 114 -21.04 0.08 -7.27
C LYS A 114 -20.85 -0.04 -5.76
N VAL A 115 -20.11 -1.06 -5.30
CA VAL A 115 -19.85 -1.32 -3.89
C VAL A 115 -18.40 -0.93 -3.62
N ASP A 116 -18.20 0.08 -2.78
CA ASP A 116 -16.87 0.59 -2.46
C ASP A 116 -15.96 -0.48 -1.84
N ASP A 117 -16.55 -1.44 -1.13
CA ASP A 117 -15.81 -2.58 -0.57
C ASP A 117 -15.27 -3.53 -1.63
N ASP A 118 -15.94 -3.64 -2.77
CA ASP A 118 -15.50 -4.48 -3.88
C ASP A 118 -14.60 -3.71 -4.86
N ALA A 119 -14.77 -2.39 -4.91
CA ALA A 119 -14.07 -1.48 -5.80
C ALA A 119 -12.78 -0.90 -5.16
N LYS A 120 -12.01 -1.70 -4.42
CA LYS A 120 -10.75 -1.23 -3.82
C LYS A 120 -9.75 -0.71 -4.87
N CYS A 121 -9.03 0.35 -4.53
CA CYS A 121 -8.05 0.98 -5.42
C CYS A 121 -6.76 0.15 -5.53
N LEU A 122 -6.14 -0.19 -4.39
CA LEU A 122 -5.06 -1.18 -4.34
C LEU A 122 -5.69 -2.55 -4.57
N ARG A 123 -5.18 -3.28 -5.57
CA ARG A 123 -5.70 -4.60 -5.95
C ARG A 123 -4.82 -5.71 -5.40
N GLU A 124 -3.52 -5.60 -5.61
CA GLU A 124 -2.58 -6.68 -5.34
C GLU A 124 -1.23 -6.14 -4.87
N VAL A 125 -0.60 -6.87 -3.95
CA VAL A 125 0.78 -6.65 -3.49
C VAL A 125 1.53 -7.98 -3.61
N TYR A 126 2.57 -8.01 -4.43
CA TYR A 126 3.42 -9.15 -4.68
C TYR A 126 4.75 -8.96 -3.96
N PHE A 127 5.10 -9.83 -3.03
CA PHE A 127 6.32 -9.75 -2.24
C PHE A 127 7.39 -10.67 -2.80
N HIS A 128 8.65 -10.26 -2.67
CA HIS A 128 9.80 -11.07 -3.05
C HIS A 128 11.04 -10.66 -2.27
N LEU A 129 11.90 -11.63 -1.97
CA LEU A 129 13.21 -11.40 -1.38
C LEU A 129 14.25 -11.34 -2.49
N ASP A 130 15.15 -10.37 -2.42
CA ASP A 130 16.35 -10.35 -3.28
C ASP A 130 17.55 -11.06 -2.61
N GLY A 131 18.67 -11.12 -3.34
CA GLY A 131 19.90 -11.74 -2.85
C GLY A 131 20.58 -11.00 -1.69
N ASP A 132 20.20 -9.74 -1.44
CA ASP A 132 20.80 -8.86 -0.42
C ASP A 132 19.97 -8.82 0.87
N ASN A 133 19.07 -9.79 1.06
CA ASN A 133 18.13 -9.86 2.19
C ASN A 133 17.26 -8.59 2.29
N LYS A 134 16.78 -8.08 1.15
CA LYS A 134 15.77 -7.03 1.12
C LYS A 134 14.41 -7.58 0.71
N LEU A 135 13.38 -7.12 1.40
CA LEU A 135 12.00 -7.36 1.05
C LEU A 135 11.56 -6.30 0.05
N ASN A 136 11.37 -6.72 -1.19
CA ASN A 136 10.87 -5.90 -2.27
C ASN A 136 9.40 -6.25 -2.55
N ALA A 137 8.67 -5.35 -3.21
CA ALA A 137 7.33 -5.67 -3.66
C ALA A 137 6.96 -5.08 -5.03
N THR A 138 5.88 -5.58 -5.62
CA THR A 138 5.18 -4.98 -6.75
C THR A 138 3.74 -4.73 -6.33
N VAL A 139 3.23 -3.52 -6.58
CA VAL A 139 1.85 -3.17 -6.27
C VAL A 139 1.08 -2.79 -7.53
N ILE A 140 -0.19 -3.21 -7.57
CA ILE A 140 -1.10 -2.91 -8.67
C ILE A 140 -2.29 -2.13 -8.13
N PHE A 141 -2.45 -0.92 -8.63
CA PHE A 141 -3.60 -0.06 -8.39
C PHE A 141 -4.47 0.01 -9.64
N ARG A 142 -5.78 -0.19 -9.49
CA ARG A 142 -6.74 0.14 -10.57
C ARG A 142 -6.81 1.65 -10.82
N SER A 143 -6.61 2.43 -9.75
CA SER A 143 -6.59 3.89 -9.77
C SER A 143 -5.85 4.41 -8.54
N GLN A 144 -5.13 5.52 -8.68
CA GLN A 144 -4.47 6.24 -7.62
C GLN A 144 -4.83 7.73 -7.73
N ALA A 145 -5.25 8.33 -6.62
CA ALA A 145 -5.35 9.79 -6.50
C ALA A 145 -4.07 10.31 -5.85
N ALA A 146 -3.35 11.25 -6.46
CA ALA A 146 -2.08 11.77 -5.95
C ALA A 146 -2.21 12.28 -4.51
N MET A 147 -3.32 12.95 -4.18
CA MET A 147 -3.61 13.41 -2.82
C MET A 147 -3.70 12.28 -1.77
N LEU A 148 -4.02 11.05 -2.19
CA LEU A 148 -4.15 9.87 -1.31
C LEU A 148 -2.88 9.00 -1.32
N PHE A 149 -1.85 9.38 -2.08
CA PHE A 149 -0.61 8.62 -2.13
C PHE A 149 0.05 8.47 -0.75
N PRO A 150 0.19 9.53 0.08
CA PRO A 150 0.69 9.43 1.45
C PRO A 150 0.10 8.28 2.27
N LYS A 151 -1.23 8.19 2.26
CA LYS A 151 -1.98 7.12 2.93
C LYS A 151 -1.66 5.73 2.38
N ASN A 152 -1.71 5.59 1.06
CA ASN A 152 -1.57 4.30 0.42
C ASN A 152 -0.13 3.76 0.52
N ILE A 153 0.88 4.62 0.34
CA ILE A 153 2.28 4.20 0.44
C ILE A 153 2.66 3.87 1.88
N HIS A 154 2.13 4.60 2.86
CA HIS A 154 2.34 4.28 4.27
C HIS A 154 1.73 2.94 4.66
N PHE A 155 0.54 2.63 4.16
CA PHE A 155 -0.09 1.33 4.38
C PHE A 155 0.72 0.19 3.75
N ILE A 156 1.21 0.37 2.51
CA ILE A 156 2.09 -0.60 1.84
C ILE A 156 3.39 -0.79 2.63
N GLY A 157 4.05 0.30 3.03
CA GLY A 157 5.27 0.28 3.83
C GLY A 157 5.07 -0.45 5.15
N SER A 158 4.00 -0.13 5.86
CA SER A 158 3.64 -0.77 7.13
C SER A 158 3.36 -2.28 6.97
N MET A 159 2.72 -2.68 5.87
CA MET A 159 2.49 -4.07 5.51
C MET A 159 3.80 -4.80 5.21
N MET A 160 4.72 -4.16 4.48
CA MET A 160 6.05 -4.70 4.23
C MET A 160 6.85 -4.83 5.52
N SER A 161 6.81 -3.84 6.42
CA SER A 161 7.44 -3.91 7.75
C SER A 161 6.93 -5.10 8.54
N GLU A 162 5.61 -5.33 8.57
CA GLU A 162 5.02 -6.48 9.26
C GLU A 162 5.49 -7.82 8.69
N VAL A 163 5.57 -7.94 7.35
CA VAL A 163 6.11 -9.15 6.70
C VAL A 163 7.58 -9.34 7.06
N ALA A 164 8.39 -8.27 6.98
CA ALA A 164 9.81 -8.29 7.28
C ALA A 164 10.09 -8.69 8.74
N GLU A 165 9.40 -8.07 9.71
CA GLU A 165 9.57 -8.33 11.14
C GLU A 165 9.23 -9.78 11.51
N ARG A 166 8.22 -10.35 10.86
CA ARG A 166 7.77 -11.73 11.09
C ARG A 166 8.57 -12.78 10.32
N HIS A 167 9.29 -12.38 9.28
CA HIS A 167 10.13 -13.31 8.53
C HIS A 167 11.37 -13.70 9.35
N PRO A 168 11.81 -14.98 9.37
CA PRO A 168 12.92 -15.43 10.21
C PRO A 168 14.25 -14.70 9.97
N GLN A 169 14.49 -14.28 8.72
CA GLN A 169 15.72 -13.57 8.33
C GLN A 169 15.65 -12.05 8.55
N ARG A 170 14.49 -11.52 8.97
CA ARG A 170 14.25 -10.09 9.20
C ARG A 170 14.86 -9.18 8.12
N PRO A 171 14.45 -9.36 6.85
CA PRO A 171 14.98 -8.58 5.74
C PRO A 171 14.73 -7.08 5.96
N SER A 172 15.62 -6.24 5.45
CA SER A 172 15.37 -4.79 5.39
C SER A 172 14.38 -4.47 4.28
N LEU A 173 13.71 -3.31 4.34
CA LEU A 173 12.83 -2.90 3.24
C LEU A 173 13.66 -2.50 2.02
N GLY A 174 13.24 -2.97 0.86
CA GLY A 174 13.84 -2.67 -0.44
C GLY A 174 13.01 -1.69 -1.24
N VAL A 175 12.74 -2.07 -2.50
CA VAL A 175 12.04 -1.25 -3.47
C VAL A 175 10.64 -1.79 -3.73
N VAL A 176 9.70 -0.88 -3.98
CA VAL A 176 8.38 -1.18 -4.54
C VAL A 176 8.33 -0.77 -6.01
N PHE A 177 8.01 -1.72 -6.89
CA PHE A 177 7.51 -1.39 -8.22
C PHE A 177 6.03 -1.00 -8.12
N TYR A 178 5.74 0.27 -8.37
CA TYR A 178 4.43 0.86 -8.22
C TYR A 178 3.75 1.03 -9.57
N LEU A 179 2.63 0.35 -9.79
CA LEU A 179 1.81 0.49 -11.00
C LEU A 179 0.42 1.03 -10.64
N ALA A 180 0.03 2.16 -11.23
CA ALA A 180 -1.34 2.65 -11.21
C ALA A 180 -1.89 2.75 -12.64
N VAL A 181 -2.96 2.00 -12.93
CA VAL A 181 -3.59 1.98 -14.26
C VAL A 181 -4.15 3.36 -14.62
N ILE A 182 -4.66 4.08 -13.64
CA ILE A 182 -5.10 5.47 -13.76
C ILE A 182 -4.52 6.25 -12.59
N LEU A 183 -3.85 7.36 -12.86
CA LEU A 183 -3.44 8.34 -11.85
C LEU A 183 -4.21 9.63 -12.10
N VAL A 184 -4.77 10.21 -11.05
CA VAL A 184 -5.52 11.48 -11.04
C VAL A 184 -5.04 12.34 -9.87
N SER A 185 -5.31 13.65 -9.89
CA SER A 185 -4.93 14.56 -8.80
C SER A 185 -5.67 14.22 -7.49
N ASP A 186 -6.97 14.01 -7.61
CA ASP A 186 -7.92 13.82 -6.51
C ASP A 186 -8.92 12.69 -6.83
N ARG A 187 -10.08 12.66 -6.17
CA ARG A 187 -11.08 11.58 -6.31
C ARG A 187 -12.18 11.91 -7.35
N GLU A 188 -12.20 13.11 -7.92
CA GLU A 188 -13.25 13.58 -8.84
C GLU A 188 -12.96 13.27 -10.33
#